data_AF-A0A3B0N9N7-F1
#
_entry.id   AF-A0A3B0N9N7-F1
#
_cell.length_a   1.000
_cell.length_b   1.000
_cell.length_c   1.000
_cell.angle_alpha   90.00
_cell.angle_beta   90.00
_cell.angle_gamma   90.00
#
_symmetry.space_group_name_H-M   'P 1'
#
loop_
_entity.id
_entity.type
_entity.pdbx_description
1 polymer ?
#
loop_
_entity_poly.entity_id
_entity_poly.type
_entity_poly.pdbx_seq_one_letter_code
_entity_poly.pdbx_strand_id
1 'polypeptide(L)'
;MKFVILALLALASGLHAAELDLKKLGFVLFGKHGEGTAVTPKAGECPLGKLPETVFLHKTFSKGGKFFTWVRPVHGKVHKLVCGTLPVWEAAAGEVLVDLHFVGNKESEKFLHLELFHPAVGSHHVFLKFAAAGALAGHLGMAAFVVGVHGLVADLHKLEGLPAHPFVHALAAHAAHVAHVAAGAKDGLAANGGVVVAADGLVVA
;
A
#
# COMPACT_ATOMS: atom_id res chain seq x y z
N MET A 1 -25.70 -26.12 3.61
CA MET A 1 -24.56 -26.04 4.55
C MET A 1 -23.49 -25.01 4.15
N LYS A 2 -23.21 -24.72 2.86
CA LYS A 2 -22.21 -23.70 2.45
C LYS A 2 -22.60 -22.24 2.74
N PHE A 3 -23.90 -21.89 2.67
CA PHE A 3 -24.37 -20.51 2.88
C PHE A 3 -24.44 -20.09 4.35
N VAL A 4 -24.54 -21.05 5.27
CA VAL A 4 -24.65 -20.80 6.72
C VAL A 4 -23.30 -20.36 7.30
N ILE A 5 -22.19 -20.90 6.77
CA ILE A 5 -20.84 -20.57 7.26
C ILE A 5 -20.43 -19.13 6.90
N LEU A 6 -20.81 -18.63 5.71
CA LEU A 6 -20.55 -17.24 5.32
C LEU A 6 -21.36 -16.24 6.18
N ALA A 7 -22.61 -16.58 6.51
CA ALA A 7 -23.42 -15.75 7.41
C ALA A 7 -22.84 -15.72 8.85
N LEU A 8 -22.24 -16.81 9.33
CA LEU A 8 -21.56 -16.86 10.63
C LEU A 8 -20.25 -16.05 10.67
N LEU A 9 -19.50 -15.97 9.57
CA LEU A 9 -18.34 -15.07 9.44
C LEU A 9 -18.76 -13.59 9.47
N ALA A 10 -19.88 -13.25 8.82
CA ALA A 10 -20.45 -11.90 8.84
C ALA A 10 -21.06 -11.51 10.22
N LEU A 11 -21.51 -12.49 11.00
CA LEU A 11 -22.04 -12.25 12.35
C LEU A 11 -20.92 -12.15 13.41
N ALA A 12 -19.77 -12.79 13.18
CA ALA A 12 -18.59 -12.70 14.04
C ALA A 12 -17.74 -11.43 13.82
N SER A 13 -17.83 -10.81 12.63
CA SER A 13 -17.17 -9.51 12.34
C SER A 13 -17.74 -8.32 13.12
N GLY A 14 -18.85 -8.50 13.85
CA GLY A 14 -19.48 -7.44 14.66
C GLY A 14 -18.98 -7.32 16.11
N LEU A 15 -18.18 -8.27 16.62
CA LEU A 15 -17.90 -8.34 18.06
C LEU A 15 -16.67 -7.57 18.53
N HIS A 16 -15.79 -7.09 17.62
CA HIS A 16 -14.59 -6.33 17.98
C HIS A 16 -14.21 -5.28 16.94
N ALA A 17 -15.16 -4.42 16.54
CA ALA A 17 -14.91 -3.31 15.64
C ALA A 17 -14.03 -2.24 16.32
N ALA A 18 -12.76 -2.18 15.94
CA ALA A 18 -11.79 -1.22 16.47
C ALA A 18 -11.35 -0.21 15.39
N GLU A 19 -11.00 0.98 15.84
CA GLU A 19 -10.38 2.03 15.03
C GLU A 19 -8.85 1.83 15.03
N LEU A 20 -8.25 1.78 13.84
CA LEU A 20 -6.80 1.77 13.66
C LEU A 20 -6.32 3.19 13.32
N ASP A 21 -5.47 3.77 14.17
CA ASP A 21 -4.90 5.11 13.97
C ASP A 21 -3.46 5.02 13.45
N LEU A 22 -3.26 5.41 12.21
CA LEU A 22 -1.95 5.46 11.54
C LEU A 22 -0.93 6.33 12.28
N LYS A 23 -1.36 7.39 13.00
CA LYS A 23 -0.44 8.22 13.80
C LYS A 23 0.15 7.45 14.97
N LYS A 24 -0.60 6.51 15.54
CA LYS A 24 -0.14 5.68 16.67
C LYS A 24 0.80 4.57 16.21
N LEU A 25 0.66 4.11 14.97
CA LEU A 25 1.60 3.16 14.37
C LEU A 25 2.95 3.83 14.05
N GLY A 26 2.92 5.04 13.48
CA GLY A 26 4.13 5.76 13.09
C GLY A 26 4.94 5.00 12.03
N PHE A 27 6.23 5.36 11.91
CA PHE A 27 7.19 4.66 11.04
C PHE A 27 8.12 3.75 11.85
N VAL A 28 7.59 3.15 12.90
CA VAL A 28 8.36 2.36 13.85
C VAL A 28 8.54 0.94 13.30
N LEU A 29 9.69 0.34 13.57
CA LEU A 29 9.90 -1.09 13.39
C LEU A 29 9.40 -1.79 14.66
N PHE A 30 8.25 -2.46 14.56
CA PHE A 30 7.74 -3.27 15.67
C PHE A 30 8.33 -4.68 15.59
N GLY A 31 9.10 -5.06 16.61
CA GLY A 31 9.70 -6.39 16.75
C GLY A 31 11.16 -6.53 16.35
N LYS A 32 11.70 -7.75 16.54
CA LYS A 32 13.08 -8.15 16.21
C LYS A 32 13.22 -8.70 14.79
N HIS A 33 12.42 -8.26 13.83
CA HIS A 33 12.89 -8.31 12.44
C HIS A 33 13.95 -7.22 12.34
N GLY A 34 15.21 -7.55 12.59
CA GLY A 34 16.31 -6.61 12.41
C GLY A 34 16.23 -5.95 11.03
N GLU A 35 16.82 -4.77 10.88
CA GLU A 35 17.06 -4.23 9.54
C GLU A 35 17.76 -5.31 8.67
N GLY A 36 17.35 -5.45 7.42
CA GLY A 36 17.97 -6.38 6.46
C GLY A 36 17.19 -7.67 6.19
N THR A 37 17.94 -8.74 5.97
CA THR A 37 17.55 -9.92 5.15
C THR A 37 17.12 -11.13 5.96
N ALA A 38 16.93 -10.99 7.29
CA ALA A 38 16.61 -12.12 8.15
C ALA A 38 15.17 -12.64 7.90
N VAL A 39 15.08 -13.84 7.33
CA VAL A 39 13.82 -14.49 6.92
C VAL A 39 13.25 -15.47 7.95
N THR A 40 13.99 -15.78 9.03
CA THR A 40 13.59 -16.83 9.98
C THR A 40 13.38 -16.28 11.39
N PRO A 41 12.15 -16.31 11.92
CA PRO A 41 11.88 -16.02 13.33
C PRO A 41 12.58 -17.05 14.23
N LYS A 42 13.07 -16.63 15.39
CA LYS A 42 13.51 -17.57 16.43
C LYS A 42 12.27 -18.29 16.99
N ALA A 43 12.26 -19.62 16.94
CA ALA A 43 11.14 -20.43 17.41
C ALA A 43 10.79 -20.07 18.88
N GLY A 44 9.50 -19.84 19.15
CA GLY A 44 8.99 -19.45 20.48
C GLY A 44 8.99 -17.93 20.76
N GLU A 45 9.53 -17.09 19.88
CA GLU A 45 9.44 -15.63 19.98
C GLU A 45 8.57 -15.08 18.84
N CYS A 46 7.59 -14.22 19.15
CA CYS A 46 6.90 -13.45 18.11
C CYS A 46 7.92 -12.46 17.53
N PRO A 47 8.32 -12.59 16.25
CA PRO A 47 9.38 -11.75 15.68
C PRO A 47 8.95 -10.28 15.54
N LEU A 48 7.66 -9.99 15.73
CA LEU A 48 7.03 -8.68 15.65
C LEU A 48 6.94 -7.96 17.00
N GLY A 49 7.37 -8.59 18.11
CA GLY A 49 7.23 -8.02 19.44
C GLY A 49 5.76 -7.82 19.84
N LYS A 50 5.50 -6.88 20.77
CA LYS A 50 4.14 -6.54 21.17
C LYS A 50 3.54 -5.58 20.13
N LEU A 51 2.60 -6.10 19.34
CA LEU A 51 1.79 -5.32 18.41
C LEU A 51 0.48 -4.85 19.07
N PRO A 52 -0.16 -3.78 18.55
CA PRO A 52 -1.56 -3.49 18.86
C PRO A 52 -2.44 -4.71 18.53
N GLU A 53 -3.51 -4.95 19.30
CA GLU A 53 -4.41 -6.11 19.10
C GLU A 53 -5.11 -6.15 17.74
N THR A 54 -5.14 -4.99 17.07
CA THR A 54 -5.71 -4.78 15.73
C THR A 54 -4.71 -5.01 14.60
N VAL A 55 -3.45 -5.31 14.91
CA VAL A 55 -2.36 -5.44 13.93
C VAL A 55 -1.74 -6.82 14.02
N PHE A 56 -1.77 -7.55 12.91
CA PHE A 56 -1.14 -8.85 12.75
C PHE A 56 0.32 -8.73 12.28
N LEU A 57 0.63 -7.74 11.44
CA LEU A 57 1.98 -7.48 10.92
C LEU A 57 2.23 -5.97 10.84
N HIS A 58 3.43 -5.54 11.20
CA HIS A 58 3.91 -4.18 10.93
C HIS A 58 5.41 -4.20 10.60
N LYS A 59 5.78 -4.02 9.34
CA LYS A 59 7.16 -4.02 8.88
C LYS A 59 7.50 -2.71 8.17
N THR A 60 8.57 -2.05 8.61
CA THR A 60 9.05 -0.80 8.02
C THR A 60 10.43 -1.02 7.41
N PHE A 61 10.64 -0.48 6.21
CA PHE A 61 11.90 -0.49 5.49
C PHE A 61 12.30 0.95 5.19
N SER A 62 13.60 1.25 5.24
CA SER A 62 14.15 2.57 4.93
C SER A 62 14.94 2.54 3.63
N LYS A 63 14.72 3.53 2.77
CA LYS A 63 15.51 3.75 1.55
C LYS A 63 15.53 5.25 1.22
N GLY A 64 16.73 5.82 1.05
CA GLY A 64 16.88 7.24 0.68
C GLY A 64 16.24 8.22 1.66
N GLY A 65 16.22 7.91 2.96
CA GLY A 65 15.59 8.76 3.98
C GLY A 65 14.05 8.77 3.94
N LYS A 66 13.44 7.82 3.21
CA LYS A 66 12.00 7.57 3.13
C LYS A 66 11.69 6.16 3.62
N PHE A 67 10.44 5.95 4.03
CA PHE A 67 9.99 4.67 4.55
C PHE A 67 9.00 4.00 3.60
N PHE A 68 9.09 2.67 3.51
CA PHE A 68 8.00 1.81 3.08
C PHE A 68 7.52 1.02 4.30
N THR A 69 6.27 1.21 4.70
CA THR A 69 5.68 0.51 5.83
C THR A 69 4.55 -0.37 5.35
N TRP A 70 4.61 -1.65 5.71
CA TRP A 70 3.62 -2.67 5.42
C TRP A 70 2.91 -3.07 6.70
N VAL A 71 1.58 -2.92 6.73
CA VAL A 71 0.76 -3.28 7.89
C VAL A 71 -0.35 -4.23 7.46
N ARG A 72 -0.45 -5.37 8.15
CA ARG A 72 -1.58 -6.29 8.07
C ARG A 72 -2.44 -6.10 9.30
N PRO A 73 -3.67 -5.58 9.20
CA PRO A 73 -4.58 -5.60 10.32
C PRO A 73 -5.04 -7.03 10.63
N VAL A 74 -5.56 -7.24 11.83
CA VAL A 74 -6.33 -8.45 12.13
C VAL A 74 -7.68 -8.33 11.42
N HIS A 75 -7.90 -9.17 10.41
CA HIS A 75 -9.11 -9.13 9.58
C HIS A 75 -10.37 -9.26 10.44
N GLY A 76 -11.38 -8.43 10.14
CA GLY A 76 -12.64 -8.39 10.89
C GLY A 76 -12.56 -7.71 12.26
N LYS A 77 -11.37 -7.29 12.74
CA LYS A 77 -11.23 -6.44 13.94
C LYS A 77 -11.08 -4.96 13.62
N VAL A 78 -10.63 -4.60 12.43
CA VAL A 78 -10.48 -3.19 12.02
C VAL A 78 -11.66 -2.83 11.13
N HIS A 79 -12.53 -1.94 11.62
CA HIS A 79 -13.66 -1.40 10.86
C HIS A 79 -13.40 0.01 10.34
N LYS A 80 -12.39 0.68 10.89
CA LYS A 80 -12.11 2.09 10.59
C LYS A 80 -10.62 2.34 10.64
N LEU A 81 -10.13 3.10 9.67
CA LEU A 81 -8.76 3.58 9.55
C LEU A 81 -8.76 5.10 9.59
N VAL A 82 -7.96 5.68 10.48
CA VAL A 82 -7.79 7.12 10.62
C VAL A 82 -6.31 7.50 10.66
N CYS A 83 -6.03 8.79 10.45
CA CYS A 83 -4.73 9.39 10.72
C CYS A 83 -4.93 10.57 11.67
N GLY A 84 -4.92 10.32 12.99
CA GLY A 84 -5.42 11.27 13.98
C GLY A 84 -6.90 11.57 13.73
N THR A 85 -7.23 12.84 13.43
CA THR A 85 -8.61 13.27 13.16
C THR A 85 -9.05 13.07 11.72
N LEU A 86 -8.14 12.69 10.81
CA LEU A 86 -8.45 12.52 9.40
C LEU A 86 -9.03 11.12 9.15
N PRO A 87 -10.29 10.98 8.74
CA PRO A 87 -10.82 9.69 8.30
C PRO A 87 -10.13 9.26 7.00
N VAL A 88 -9.71 8.00 6.93
CA VAL A 88 -9.04 7.43 5.76
C VAL A 88 -9.92 6.38 5.09
N TRP A 89 -10.50 5.48 5.88
CA TRP A 89 -11.39 4.44 5.39
C TRP A 89 -12.31 3.96 6.53
N GLU A 90 -13.52 3.55 6.17
CA GLU A 90 -14.47 2.89 7.06
C GLU A 90 -15.14 1.76 6.30
N ALA A 91 -15.26 0.60 6.93
CA ALA A 91 -15.73 -0.62 6.30
C ALA A 91 -17.18 -0.50 5.85
N ALA A 92 -17.43 -0.82 4.58
CA ALA A 92 -18.78 -1.17 4.14
C ALA A 92 -19.21 -2.53 4.75
N ALA A 93 -20.50 -2.87 4.63
CA ALA A 93 -21.04 -4.10 5.24
C ALA A 93 -20.33 -5.37 4.73
N GLY A 94 -19.60 -6.04 5.62
CA GLY A 94 -18.81 -7.23 5.32
C GLY A 94 -17.46 -6.95 4.65
N GLU A 95 -17.11 -5.69 4.44
CA GLU A 95 -15.78 -5.28 3.97
C GLU A 95 -14.74 -5.45 5.07
N VAL A 96 -13.54 -5.85 4.68
CA VAL A 96 -12.39 -5.92 5.58
C VAL A 96 -11.17 -5.27 4.95
N LEU A 97 -10.40 -4.54 5.76
CA LEU A 97 -9.05 -4.12 5.38
C LEU A 97 -8.14 -5.35 5.45
N VAL A 98 -7.55 -5.71 4.32
CA VAL A 98 -6.68 -6.89 4.20
C VAL A 98 -5.24 -6.51 4.49
N ASP A 99 -4.81 -5.39 3.90
CA ASP A 99 -3.42 -4.97 3.84
C ASP A 99 -3.33 -3.46 3.60
N LEU A 100 -2.29 -2.81 4.13
CA LEU A 100 -2.00 -1.42 3.79
C LEU A 100 -0.48 -1.18 3.65
N HIS A 101 -0.14 -0.30 2.71
CA HIS A 101 1.24 0.10 2.44
C HIS A 101 1.35 1.60 2.45
N PHE A 102 2.28 2.12 3.26
CA PHE A 102 2.62 3.54 3.28
C PHE A 102 4.00 3.76 2.68
N VAL A 103 4.14 4.78 1.84
CA VAL A 103 5.44 5.24 1.33
C VAL A 103 5.63 6.73 1.59
N GLY A 104 6.73 7.10 2.24
CA GLY A 104 7.12 8.49 2.47
C GLY A 104 7.78 8.72 3.83
N ASN A 105 7.83 9.98 4.26
CA ASN A 105 8.22 10.34 5.62
C ASN A 105 7.42 11.55 6.13
N LYS A 106 7.71 12.04 7.34
CA LYS A 106 6.99 13.18 7.93
C LYS A 106 7.09 14.47 7.08
N GLU A 107 8.22 14.68 6.39
CA GLU A 107 8.56 15.92 5.67
C GLU A 107 8.18 15.89 4.19
N SER A 108 7.81 14.73 3.65
CA SER A 108 7.48 14.56 2.23
C SER A 108 6.01 14.27 2.00
N GLU A 109 5.62 14.30 0.72
CA GLU A 109 4.40 13.63 0.26
C GLU A 109 4.38 12.17 0.71
N LYS A 110 3.17 11.64 0.82
CA LYS A 110 2.91 10.31 1.37
C LYS A 110 1.92 9.59 0.48
N PHE A 111 2.22 8.34 0.17
CA PHE A 111 1.39 7.48 -0.65
C PHE A 111 0.86 6.34 0.22
N LEU A 112 -0.45 6.16 0.26
CA LEU A 112 -1.11 5.10 1.01
C LEU A 112 -1.88 4.21 0.04
N HIS A 113 -1.54 2.93 0.02
CA HIS A 113 -2.27 1.89 -0.66
C HIS A 113 -3.04 1.07 0.37
N LEU A 114 -4.34 0.91 0.16
CA LEU A 114 -5.19 -0.01 0.93
C LEU A 114 -5.58 -1.17 0.01
N GLU A 115 -5.44 -2.40 0.50
CA GLU A 115 -6.09 -3.58 -0.05
C GLU A 115 -7.29 -3.92 0.83
N LEU A 116 -8.46 -3.96 0.20
CA LEU A 116 -9.74 -4.20 0.81
C LEU A 116 -10.35 -5.45 0.20
N PHE A 117 -11.09 -6.22 0.98
CA PHE A 117 -11.90 -7.32 0.47
C PHE A 117 -13.35 -7.06 0.80
N HIS A 118 -14.21 -7.08 -0.20
CA HIS A 118 -15.65 -7.00 -0.03
C HIS A 118 -16.32 -8.22 -0.66
N PRO A 119 -17.24 -8.92 0.04
CA PRO A 119 -17.86 -10.16 -0.44
C PRO A 119 -18.50 -10.05 -1.82
N ALA A 120 -19.04 -8.89 -2.17
CA ALA A 120 -19.70 -8.65 -3.46
C ALA A 120 -18.76 -8.39 -4.65
N VAL A 121 -17.52 -7.91 -4.43
CA VAL A 121 -16.62 -7.48 -5.53
C VAL A 121 -15.23 -8.11 -5.45
N GLY A 122 -14.92 -8.85 -4.38
CA GLY A 122 -13.61 -9.45 -4.15
C GLY A 122 -12.60 -8.44 -3.62
N SER A 123 -11.32 -8.70 -3.90
CA SER A 123 -10.21 -7.80 -3.54
C SER A 123 -10.23 -6.56 -4.44
N HIS A 124 -10.10 -5.39 -3.83
CA HIS A 124 -9.98 -4.12 -4.52
C HIS A 124 -9.00 -3.19 -3.78
N HIS A 125 -8.53 -2.17 -4.48
CA HIS A 125 -7.44 -1.33 -3.99
C HIS A 125 -7.80 0.15 -4.02
N VAL A 126 -7.44 0.85 -2.95
CA VAL A 126 -7.57 2.30 -2.84
C VAL A 126 -6.17 2.91 -2.77
N PHE A 127 -5.92 3.91 -3.60
CA PHE A 127 -4.63 4.59 -3.69
C PHE A 127 -4.81 6.06 -3.34
N LEU A 128 -4.18 6.49 -2.26
CA LEU A 128 -4.31 7.84 -1.72
C LEU A 128 -2.97 8.55 -1.75
N LYS A 129 -3.01 9.85 -2.03
CA LYS A 129 -1.87 10.75 -1.91
C LYS A 129 -2.17 11.78 -0.81
N PHE A 130 -1.22 11.99 0.09
CA PHE A 130 -1.26 13.06 1.08
C PHE A 130 -0.10 14.02 0.84
N ALA A 131 -0.36 15.31 1.06
CA ALA A 131 0.66 16.34 1.03
C ALA A 131 1.66 16.19 2.20
N ALA A 132 2.78 16.91 2.15
CA ALA A 132 3.77 16.90 3.24
C ALA A 132 3.14 17.23 4.61
N ALA A 133 2.26 18.23 4.65
CA ALA A 133 1.51 18.63 5.84
C ALA A 133 0.47 17.59 6.33
N GLY A 134 0.26 16.49 5.60
CA GLY A 134 -0.61 15.38 6.01
C GLY A 134 -2.07 15.50 5.57
N ALA A 135 -2.46 16.57 4.88
CA ALA A 135 -3.78 16.68 4.26
C ALA A 135 -3.92 15.71 3.07
N LEU A 136 -5.10 15.12 2.90
CA LEU A 136 -5.41 14.30 1.71
C LEU A 136 -5.36 15.20 0.47
N ALA A 137 -4.47 14.86 -0.46
CA ALA A 137 -4.25 15.59 -1.70
C ALA A 137 -4.98 14.97 -2.90
N GLY A 138 -5.33 13.68 -2.82
CA GLY A 138 -6.17 13.05 -3.85
C GLY A 138 -6.28 11.53 -3.77
N HIS A 139 -7.25 11.01 -4.52
CA HIS A 139 -7.41 9.59 -4.84
C HIS A 139 -6.79 9.35 -6.21
N LEU A 140 -5.95 8.34 -6.33
CA LEU A 140 -5.20 8.03 -7.54
C LEU A 140 -5.66 6.71 -8.16
N GLY A 141 -5.44 6.55 -9.46
CA GLY A 141 -5.40 5.24 -10.09
C GLY A 141 -4.04 4.56 -9.83
N MET A 142 -3.97 3.23 -9.96
CA MET A 142 -2.75 2.44 -9.75
C MET A 142 -1.54 3.00 -10.51
N ALA A 143 -1.69 3.34 -11.80
CA ALA A 143 -0.59 3.84 -12.61
C ALA A 143 -0.01 5.16 -12.06
N ALA A 144 -0.87 6.14 -11.77
CA ALA A 144 -0.46 7.42 -11.19
C ALA A 144 0.17 7.24 -9.80
N PHE A 145 -0.33 6.30 -9.00
CA PHE A 145 0.23 5.97 -7.69
C PHE A 145 1.63 5.38 -7.80
N VAL A 146 1.83 4.40 -8.69
CA VAL A 146 3.12 3.76 -8.95
C VAL A 146 4.16 4.78 -9.47
N VAL A 147 3.76 5.65 -10.39
CA VAL A 147 4.61 6.76 -10.87
C VAL A 147 5.00 7.68 -9.72
N GLY A 148 4.03 8.08 -8.89
CA GLY A 148 4.28 8.93 -7.73
C GLY A 148 5.24 8.30 -6.72
N VAL A 149 5.09 7.00 -6.45
CA VAL A 149 5.98 6.25 -5.56
C VAL A 149 7.40 6.16 -6.11
N HIS A 150 7.59 5.88 -7.40
CA HIS A 150 8.93 5.89 -8.01
C HIS A 150 9.57 7.28 -8.01
N GLY A 151 8.77 8.34 -8.21
CA GLY A 151 9.24 9.72 -8.09
C GLY A 151 9.68 10.08 -6.66
N LEU A 152 9.03 9.49 -5.65
CA LEU A 152 9.36 9.71 -4.24
C LEU A 152 10.54 8.86 -3.75
N VAL A 153 10.60 7.59 -4.17
CA VAL A 153 11.63 6.62 -3.77
C VAL A 153 12.08 5.82 -4.99
N ALA A 154 13.20 6.23 -5.58
CA ALA A 154 13.81 5.52 -6.69
C ALA A 154 14.15 4.07 -6.31
N ASP A 155 13.96 3.13 -7.24
CA ASP A 155 14.31 1.71 -7.10
C ASP A 155 13.73 1.01 -5.86
N LEU A 156 12.57 1.46 -5.36
CA LEU A 156 11.94 0.85 -4.20
C LEU A 156 11.68 -0.65 -4.40
N HIS A 157 11.24 -1.06 -5.59
CA HIS A 157 10.98 -2.46 -5.95
C HIS A 157 12.21 -3.39 -5.89
N LYS A 158 13.44 -2.83 -5.85
CA LYS A 158 14.68 -3.59 -5.70
C LYS A 158 15.08 -3.79 -4.24
N LEU A 159 14.34 -3.23 -3.30
CA LEU A 159 14.66 -3.32 -1.88
C LEU A 159 14.44 -4.76 -1.40
N GLU A 160 15.52 -5.38 -0.92
CA GLU A 160 15.49 -6.77 -0.48
C GLU A 160 14.54 -6.96 0.70
N GLY A 161 13.83 -8.09 0.69
CA GLY A 161 12.91 -8.46 1.77
C GLY A 161 11.57 -7.73 1.76
N LEU A 162 11.30 -6.87 0.76
CA LEU A 162 9.96 -6.38 0.48
C LEU A 162 9.01 -7.56 0.22
N PRO A 163 7.74 -7.47 0.67
CA PRO A 163 6.77 -8.53 0.40
C PRO A 163 6.55 -8.72 -1.10
N ALA A 164 6.47 -9.98 -1.51
CA ALA A 164 5.91 -10.33 -2.80
C ALA A 164 4.39 -10.05 -2.76
N HIS A 165 4.01 -8.82 -3.11
CA HIS A 165 2.64 -8.30 -3.07
C HIS A 165 2.32 -7.59 -4.40
N PRO A 166 1.05 -7.56 -4.88
CA PRO A 166 0.68 -6.95 -6.17
C PRO A 166 1.22 -5.53 -6.39
N PHE A 167 1.25 -4.70 -5.35
CA PHE A 167 1.84 -3.35 -5.42
C PHE A 167 3.34 -3.38 -5.75
N VAL A 168 4.13 -4.27 -5.12
CA VAL A 168 5.57 -4.39 -5.39
C VAL A 168 5.83 -4.91 -6.81
N HIS A 169 4.97 -5.81 -7.30
CA HIS A 169 5.01 -6.26 -8.69
C HIS A 169 4.68 -5.13 -9.66
N ALA A 170 3.69 -4.28 -9.35
CA ALA A 170 3.34 -3.12 -10.16
C ALA A 170 4.50 -2.11 -10.24
N LEU A 171 5.21 -1.87 -9.13
CA LEU A 171 6.43 -1.06 -9.12
C LEU A 171 7.51 -1.66 -10.05
N ALA A 172 7.78 -2.96 -9.94
CA ALA A 172 8.77 -3.64 -10.78
C ALA A 172 8.39 -3.61 -12.28
N ALA A 173 7.12 -3.87 -12.60
CA ALA A 173 6.61 -3.83 -13.96
C ALA A 173 6.74 -2.43 -14.57
N HIS A 174 6.40 -1.38 -13.81
CA HIS A 174 6.57 -0.01 -14.26
C HIS A 174 8.04 0.36 -14.48
N ALA A 175 8.97 -0.10 -13.62
CA ALA A 175 10.40 0.14 -13.85
C ALA A 175 10.91 -0.50 -15.15
N ALA A 176 10.49 -1.75 -15.42
CA ALA A 176 10.80 -2.42 -16.68
C ALA A 176 10.20 -1.69 -17.89
N HIS A 177 8.95 -1.22 -17.78
CA HIS A 177 8.30 -0.41 -18.82
C HIS A 177 9.08 0.88 -19.12
N VAL A 178 9.46 1.63 -18.09
CA VAL A 178 10.25 2.87 -18.26
C VAL A 178 11.57 2.58 -18.97
N ALA A 179 12.28 1.51 -18.60
CA ALA A 179 13.52 1.11 -19.26
C ALA A 179 13.30 0.72 -20.73
N HIS A 180 12.19 0.03 -21.03
CA HIS A 180 11.80 -0.31 -22.40
C HIS A 180 11.58 0.94 -23.25
N VAL A 181 10.79 1.90 -22.74
CA VAL A 181 10.52 3.17 -23.42
C VAL A 181 11.81 3.99 -23.60
N ALA A 182 12.64 4.08 -22.57
CA ALA A 182 13.91 4.81 -22.63
C ALA A 182 14.91 4.22 -23.65
N ALA A 183 14.82 2.92 -23.93
CA ALA A 183 15.60 2.24 -24.96
C ALA A 183 15.07 2.49 -26.39
N GLY A 184 14.07 3.37 -26.58
CA GLY A 184 13.55 3.75 -27.89
C GLY A 184 12.43 2.84 -28.40
N ALA A 185 11.60 2.30 -27.50
CA ALA A 185 10.43 1.52 -27.89
C ALA A 185 9.53 2.30 -28.86
N LYS A 186 9.01 1.61 -29.89
CA LYS A 186 8.11 2.16 -30.92
C LYS A 186 6.64 1.79 -30.67
N ASP A 187 6.32 1.35 -29.45
CA ASP A 187 4.98 0.94 -29.04
C ASP A 187 4.03 2.13 -28.80
N GLY A 188 4.54 3.36 -28.88
CA GLY A 188 3.76 4.58 -28.67
C GLY A 188 3.37 4.80 -27.20
N LEU A 189 4.03 4.13 -26.26
CA LEU A 189 3.75 4.27 -24.84
C LEU A 189 4.71 5.28 -24.18
N ALA A 190 4.14 6.12 -23.32
CA ALA A 190 4.88 7.06 -22.48
C ALA A 190 5.44 6.35 -21.25
N ALA A 191 6.46 6.95 -20.62
CA ALA A 191 7.11 6.41 -19.44
C ALA A 191 6.14 6.19 -18.25
N ASN A 192 5.08 7.00 -18.15
CA ASN A 192 4.03 6.88 -17.14
C ASN A 192 2.92 5.87 -17.51
N GLY A 193 3.10 5.08 -18.57
CA GLY A 193 2.10 4.13 -19.08
C GLY A 193 0.95 4.78 -19.86
N GLY A 194 1.04 6.08 -20.18
CA GLY A 194 0.11 6.75 -21.10
C GLY A 194 0.43 6.46 -22.57
N VAL A 195 -0.42 6.93 -23.48
CA VAL A 195 -0.14 6.89 -24.93
C VAL A 195 0.53 8.19 -25.37
N VAL A 196 1.64 8.10 -26.09
CA VAL A 196 2.26 9.23 -26.79
C VAL A 196 1.47 9.43 -28.08
N VAL A 197 0.66 10.47 -28.15
CA VAL A 197 0.05 10.87 -29.41
C VAL A 197 1.13 11.58 -30.23
N ALA A 198 1.50 11.01 -31.37
CA ALA A 198 2.37 11.70 -32.32
C ALA A 198 1.66 13.00 -32.73
N ALA A 199 2.29 14.15 -32.46
CA ALA A 199 1.85 15.41 -33.02
C ALA A 199 2.16 15.38 -34.52
N ASP A 200 1.24 14.85 -35.33
CA ASP A 200 1.35 14.95 -36.78
C ASP A 200 1.31 16.44 -37.18
N GLY A 201 2.29 16.82 -37.98
CA GLY A 201 2.76 18.19 -38.13
C GLY A 201 1.71 19.16 -38.68
N LEU A 202 1.46 20.22 -37.93
CA LEU A 202 0.93 21.46 -38.49
C LEU A 202 2.12 22.26 -39.06
N VAL A 203 2.42 22.04 -40.33
CA VAL A 203 3.20 23.01 -41.12
C VAL A 203 2.24 24.15 -41.44
N VAL A 204 2.33 25.25 -40.70
CA VAL A 204 1.77 26.53 -41.13
C VAL A 204 2.83 27.18 -42.03
N ALA A 205 2.57 27.17 -43.34
CA ALA A 205 3.16 28.11 -44.28
C ALA A 205 2.26 29.35 -44.36
#